data_AF-A0A813EV69-F1
#
_entry.id   AF-A0A813EV69-F1
#
_cell.length_a   1.000
_cell.length_b   1.000
_cell.length_c   1.000
_cell.angle_alpha   90.00
_cell.angle_beta   90.00
_cell.angle_gamma   90.00
#
_symmetry.space_group_name_H-M   'P 1'
#
loop_
_entity.id
_entity.type
_entity.pdbx_description
1 polymer ?
#
loop_
_entity_poly.entity_id
_entity_poly.type
_entity_poly.pdbx_seq_one_letter_code
_entity_poly.pdbx_strand_id
1 'polypeptide(L)'
;ASCPESSSEGSRCLALRRVIRSDAFAIFFALLTAYTLLVPDLLLAYGQSTEYTPALAVVNTVVLGLFLLESVTSCLLVNGYVRSGRVVLDIMAMVSIAGDTWMGQRFLVHNGAVAGRATKILNAVRFGSRSSRLVSILRFARLFRIVQFLRIFHTIVWNSYLRPHQGLAYTLYHKRLWRVFQDLDSRENDRLSSEEVELFFMALKLEFPAPAHLKTLQTRTSLWSGGTSRSSTRKSTTATGGTRSSKWSKQSIGTRLASLPSTWMQAFDLDKRAECDGSFISLVRDLRSRPEGQRALQKCQEDVQRVKASCSLVKKVSGPVVAKVCLIVLAMMAVVAVMENVKDLGDLQGLAHMDSLAQCQSVPQAQLCALAE
;
A
#
# COMPACT_ATOMS: atom_id res chain seq x y z
N ALA A 1 -28.58 -6.75 -0.84
CA ALA A 1 -29.15 -7.98 -1.41
C ALA A 1 -28.94 -9.08 -0.39
N SER A 2 -30.04 -9.62 0.15
CA SER A 2 -30.04 -10.72 1.12
C SER A 2 -29.81 -12.01 0.33
N CYS A 3 -28.71 -12.74 0.56
CA CYS A 3 -28.52 -14.04 -0.08
C CYS A 3 -29.50 -15.04 0.53
N PRO A 4 -30.29 -15.77 -0.28
CA PRO A 4 -31.17 -16.83 0.22
C PRO A 4 -30.33 -17.98 0.80
N GLU A 5 -30.82 -18.54 1.90
CA GLU A 5 -30.12 -19.46 2.81
C GLU A 5 -30.20 -20.92 2.33
N SER A 6 -29.98 -21.18 1.03
CA SER A 6 -29.83 -22.55 0.52
C SER A 6 -28.42 -23.06 0.90
N SER A 7 -28.37 -24.05 1.79
CA SER A 7 -27.14 -24.49 2.50
C SER A 7 -25.97 -24.93 1.60
N SER A 8 -26.22 -25.26 0.33
CA SER A 8 -25.19 -25.62 -0.67
C SER A 8 -24.57 -24.41 -1.37
N GLU A 9 -25.33 -23.35 -1.63
CA GLU A 9 -24.85 -22.17 -2.36
C GLU A 9 -24.05 -21.23 -1.45
N GLY A 10 -24.33 -21.26 -0.14
CA GLY A 10 -23.61 -20.49 0.87
C GLY A 10 -22.10 -20.77 0.90
N SER A 11 -21.69 -22.03 0.75
CA SER A 11 -20.27 -22.42 0.78
C SER A 11 -19.48 -21.87 -0.42
N ARG A 12 -20.07 -21.84 -1.62
CA ARG A 12 -19.43 -21.29 -2.83
C ARG A 12 -19.27 -19.77 -2.74
N CYS A 13 -20.29 -19.09 -2.20
CA CYS A 13 -20.26 -17.64 -2.01
C CYS A 13 -19.16 -17.21 -1.02
N LEU A 14 -18.96 -17.99 0.06
CA LEU A 14 -17.88 -17.74 1.03
C LEU A 14 -16.48 -17.93 0.42
N ALA A 15 -16.29 -18.96 -0.41
CA ALA A 15 -15.02 -19.18 -1.11
C ALA A 15 -14.72 -18.05 -2.09
N LEU A 16 -15.69 -17.65 -2.92
CA LEU A 16 -15.53 -16.56 -3.87
C LEU A 16 -15.22 -15.23 -3.16
N ARG A 17 -15.93 -14.95 -2.07
CA ARG A 17 -15.68 -13.78 -1.23
C ARG A 17 -14.28 -13.78 -0.61
N ARG A 18 -13.73 -14.95 -0.27
CA ARG A 18 -12.36 -15.10 0.24
C ARG A 18 -11.33 -14.80 -0.85
N VAL A 19 -11.53 -15.30 -2.07
CA VAL A 19 -10.64 -15.06 -3.21
C VAL A 19 -10.56 -13.57 -3.55
N ILE A 20 -11.70 -12.89 -3.61
CA ILE A 20 -11.74 -11.47 -4.01
C ILE A 20 -11.24 -10.54 -2.91
N ARG A 21 -11.31 -10.99 -1.67
CA ARG A 21 -10.69 -10.28 -0.55
C ARG A 21 -9.18 -10.56 -0.43
N SER A 22 -8.62 -11.44 -1.25
CA SER A 22 -7.19 -11.69 -1.23
C SER A 22 -6.42 -10.48 -1.76
N ASP A 23 -5.30 -10.17 -1.11
CA ASP A 23 -4.41 -9.08 -1.54
C ASP A 23 -3.86 -9.38 -2.95
N ALA A 24 -3.70 -10.65 -3.31
CA ALA A 24 -3.26 -11.07 -4.64
C ALA A 24 -4.25 -10.66 -5.73
N PHE A 25 -5.56 -10.81 -5.51
CA PHE A 25 -6.58 -10.36 -6.45
C PHE A 25 -6.51 -8.84 -6.66
N ALA A 26 -6.39 -8.07 -5.58
CA ALA A 26 -6.27 -6.61 -5.66
C ALA A 26 -4.98 -6.15 -6.36
N ILE A 27 -3.85 -6.81 -6.08
CA ILE A 27 -2.57 -6.53 -6.75
C ILE A 27 -2.64 -6.87 -8.24
N PHE A 28 -3.25 -7.99 -8.61
CA PHE A 28 -3.42 -8.38 -10.01
C PHE A 28 -4.19 -7.33 -10.81
N PHE A 29 -5.34 -6.87 -10.33
CA PHE A 29 -6.12 -5.82 -11.00
C PHE A 29 -5.43 -4.45 -10.96
N ALA A 30 -4.66 -4.15 -9.92
CA ALA A 30 -3.82 -2.95 -9.90
C ALA A 30 -2.73 -2.99 -10.99
N LEU A 31 -2.07 -4.14 -11.19
CA LEU A 31 -1.10 -4.33 -12.28
C LEU A 31 -1.77 -4.26 -13.65
N LEU A 32 -2.97 -4.84 -13.79
CA LEU A 32 -3.76 -4.75 -15.02
C LEU A 32 -4.12 -3.29 -15.35
N THR A 33 -4.49 -2.52 -14.32
CA THR A 33 -4.76 -1.08 -14.45
C THR A 33 -3.50 -0.32 -14.87
N ALA A 34 -2.35 -0.60 -14.24
CA ALA A 34 -1.07 -0.01 -14.61
C ALA A 34 -0.68 -0.34 -16.05
N TYR A 35 -0.90 -1.59 -16.49
CA TYR A 35 -0.70 -2.01 -17.87
C TYR A 35 -1.56 -1.17 -18.83
N THR A 36 -2.86 -1.02 -18.58
CA THR A 36 -3.74 -0.20 -19.44
C THR A 36 -3.43 1.29 -19.46
N LEU A 37 -2.71 1.78 -18.45
CA LEU A 37 -2.23 3.16 -18.40
C LEU A 37 -0.95 3.32 -19.22
N LEU A 38 0.04 2.44 -18.99
CA LEU A 38 1.38 2.59 -19.55
C LEU A 38 1.47 2.17 -21.02
N VAL A 39 0.75 1.14 -21.44
CA VAL A 39 0.94 0.55 -22.77
C VAL A 39 0.55 1.51 -23.90
N PRO A 40 -0.62 2.17 -23.89
CA PRO A 40 -0.95 3.14 -24.94
C PRO A 40 0.04 4.30 -25.02
N ASP A 41 0.55 4.75 -23.87
CA ASP A 41 1.48 5.88 -23.79
C ASP A 41 2.90 5.47 -24.23
N LEU A 42 3.34 4.25 -23.92
CA LEU A 42 4.59 3.68 -24.42
C LEU A 42 4.54 3.53 -25.94
N LEU A 43 3.45 3.00 -26.51
CA LEU A 43 3.31 2.89 -27.97
C LEU A 43 3.38 4.26 -28.65
N LEU A 44 2.72 5.28 -28.06
CA LEU A 44 2.79 6.65 -28.56
C LEU A 44 4.21 7.22 -28.46
N ALA A 45 4.91 6.97 -27.34
CA ALA A 45 6.27 7.44 -27.11
C ALA A 45 7.31 6.80 -28.04
N TYR A 46 7.12 5.53 -28.42
CA TYR A 46 7.99 4.84 -29.37
C TYR A 46 7.78 5.26 -30.82
N GLY A 47 6.84 6.19 -31.09
CA GLY A 47 6.61 6.70 -32.44
C GLY A 47 6.16 5.63 -33.42
N GLN A 48 5.71 4.47 -32.92
CA GLN A 48 4.95 3.54 -33.75
C GLN A 48 3.67 4.27 -34.10
N SER A 49 3.64 4.78 -35.33
CA SER A 49 2.43 5.26 -35.98
C SER A 49 1.34 4.26 -35.67
N THR A 50 0.14 4.77 -35.39
CA THR A 50 -1.07 4.05 -35.00
C THR A 50 -1.57 3.05 -36.06
N GLU A 51 -0.68 2.54 -36.92
CA GLU A 51 -0.87 1.34 -37.69
C GLU A 51 -1.11 0.18 -36.73
N TYR A 52 -2.39 -0.16 -36.71
CA TYR A 52 -3.02 -1.18 -35.94
C TYR A 52 -2.23 -2.48 -35.93
N THR A 53 -1.56 -2.78 -34.82
CA THR A 53 -1.17 -4.16 -34.56
C THR A 53 -2.41 -4.90 -34.04
N PRO A 54 -2.98 -5.84 -34.81
CA PRO A 54 -4.20 -6.56 -34.40
C PRO A 54 -4.01 -7.28 -33.07
N ALA A 55 -2.78 -7.67 -32.74
CA ALA A 55 -2.40 -8.26 -31.47
C ALA A 55 -2.72 -7.35 -30.27
N LEU A 56 -2.43 -6.04 -30.35
CA LEU A 56 -2.68 -5.12 -29.24
C LEU A 56 -4.18 -4.93 -29.00
N ALA A 57 -4.95 -4.85 -30.08
CA ALA A 57 -6.41 -4.73 -29.99
C ALA A 57 -7.05 -5.96 -29.33
N VAL A 58 -6.54 -7.17 -29.62
CA VAL A 58 -6.96 -8.41 -28.96
C VAL A 58 -6.62 -8.37 -27.47
N VAL A 59 -5.38 -7.99 -27.10
CA VAL A 59 -4.97 -7.91 -25.69
C VAL A 59 -5.82 -6.90 -24.92
N ASN A 60 -6.06 -5.71 -25.47
CA ASN A 60 -6.94 -4.71 -24.85
C ASN A 60 -8.38 -5.22 -24.67
N THR A 61 -8.85 -6.07 -25.59
CA THR A 61 -10.18 -6.69 -25.49
C THR A 61 -10.24 -7.72 -24.36
N VAL A 62 -9.19 -8.54 -24.19
CA VAL A 62 -9.08 -9.48 -23.06
C VAL A 62 -9.03 -8.72 -21.73
N VAL A 63 -8.24 -7.65 -21.66
CA VAL A 63 -8.13 -6.81 -20.46
C VAL A 63 -9.48 -6.14 -20.12
N LEU A 64 -10.22 -5.66 -21.12
CA LEU A 64 -11.57 -5.14 -20.93
C LEU A 64 -12.51 -6.21 -20.32
N GLY A 65 -12.45 -7.44 -20.85
CA GLY A 65 -13.24 -8.55 -20.33
C GLY A 65 -12.93 -8.87 -18.86
N LEU A 66 -11.66 -8.83 -18.48
CA LEU A 66 -11.23 -9.01 -17.09
C LEU A 66 -11.75 -7.90 -16.18
N PHE A 67 -11.69 -6.63 -16.60
CA PHE A 67 -12.26 -5.51 -15.83
C PHE A 67 -13.78 -5.60 -15.69
N LEU A 68 -14.48 -6.00 -16.75
CA LEU A 68 -15.92 -6.20 -16.69
C LEU A 68 -16.28 -7.31 -15.71
N LEU A 69 -15.53 -8.41 -15.74
CA LEU A 69 -15.69 -9.50 -14.79
C LEU A 69 -15.43 -9.04 -13.34
N GLU A 70 -14.37 -8.26 -13.09
CA GLU A 70 -14.10 -7.67 -11.77
C GLU A 70 -15.26 -6.78 -11.31
N SER A 71 -15.76 -5.92 -12.18
CA SER A 71 -16.84 -4.98 -11.86
C SER A 71 -18.15 -5.70 -11.54
N VAL A 72 -18.54 -6.68 -12.37
CA VAL A 72 -19.72 -7.53 -12.12
C VAL A 72 -19.58 -8.28 -10.80
N THR A 73 -18.42 -8.89 -10.58
CA THR A 73 -18.16 -9.67 -9.37
C THR A 73 -18.18 -8.78 -8.12
N SER A 74 -17.67 -7.55 -8.22
CA SER A 74 -17.72 -6.54 -7.16
C SER A 74 -19.15 -6.07 -6.87
N CYS A 75 -19.99 -5.90 -7.90
CA CYS A 75 -21.41 -5.57 -7.75
C CYS A 75 -22.18 -6.66 -7.02
N LEU A 76 -21.87 -7.93 -7.27
CA LEU A 76 -22.55 -9.06 -6.67
C LEU A 76 -22.14 -9.30 -5.22
N LEU A 77 -20.85 -9.17 -4.90
CA LEU A 77 -20.32 -9.59 -3.59
C LEU A 77 -20.21 -8.47 -2.56
N VAL A 78 -20.06 -7.22 -3.00
CA VAL A 78 -19.86 -6.08 -2.11
C VAL A 78 -21.17 -5.33 -1.95
N ASN A 79 -21.85 -5.57 -0.83
CA ASN A 79 -23.07 -4.85 -0.48
C ASN A 79 -22.83 -3.33 -0.46
N GLY A 80 -23.62 -2.59 -1.24
CA GLY A 80 -23.51 -1.14 -1.37
C GLY A 80 -22.49 -0.65 -2.40
N TYR A 81 -21.84 -1.55 -3.15
CA TYR A 81 -20.91 -1.16 -4.21
C TYR A 81 -21.63 -0.42 -5.35
N VAL A 82 -22.81 -0.88 -5.76
CA VAL A 82 -23.66 -0.21 -6.78
C VAL A 82 -23.97 1.25 -6.43
N ARG A 83 -24.08 1.59 -5.14
CA ARG A 83 -24.33 2.96 -4.67
C ARG A 83 -23.03 3.74 -4.37
N SER A 84 -21.87 3.09 -4.44
CA SER A 84 -20.58 3.72 -4.21
C SER A 84 -20.11 4.42 -5.48
N GLY A 85 -19.51 5.60 -5.36
CA GLY A 85 -18.85 6.27 -6.49
C GLY A 85 -17.75 5.46 -7.17
N ARG A 86 -17.32 4.33 -6.57
CA ARG A 86 -16.41 3.35 -7.18
C ARG A 86 -16.97 2.77 -8.47
N VAL A 87 -18.26 2.42 -8.52
CA VAL A 87 -18.88 1.87 -9.74
C VAL A 87 -18.82 2.85 -10.89
N VAL A 88 -19.05 4.14 -10.61
CA VAL A 88 -18.95 5.19 -11.63
C VAL A 88 -17.53 5.28 -12.18
N LEU A 89 -16.51 5.20 -11.31
CA LEU A 89 -15.11 5.22 -11.74
C LEU A 89 -14.77 3.98 -12.60
N ASP A 90 -15.24 2.80 -12.19
CA ASP A 90 -14.97 1.56 -12.91
C ASP A 90 -15.68 1.55 -14.28
N ILE A 91 -16.91 2.07 -14.36
CA ILE A 91 -17.63 2.27 -15.62
C ILE A 91 -16.88 3.25 -16.53
N MET A 92 -16.43 4.39 -16.01
CA MET A 92 -15.67 5.37 -16.79
C MET A 92 -14.34 4.78 -17.30
N ALA A 93 -13.66 3.99 -16.47
CA ALA A 93 -12.45 3.27 -16.87
C ALA A 93 -12.74 2.25 -17.99
N MET A 94 -13.81 1.47 -17.87
CA MET A 94 -14.25 0.51 -18.90
C MET A 94 -14.60 1.21 -20.22
N VAL A 95 -15.37 2.29 -20.18
CA VAL A 95 -15.72 3.09 -21.37
C VAL A 95 -14.47 3.61 -22.06
N SER A 96 -13.47 4.03 -21.30
CA SER A 96 -12.20 4.48 -21.85
C SER A 96 -11.38 3.37 -22.50
N ILE A 97 -11.48 2.11 -22.05
CA ILE A 97 -10.73 0.99 -22.67
C ILE A 97 -11.51 0.56 -23.91
N ALA A 98 -12.85 0.54 -23.82
CA ALA A 98 -13.72 0.11 -24.90
C ALA A 98 -13.45 0.87 -26.20
N GLY A 99 -13.13 2.17 -26.14
CA GLY A 99 -12.74 2.97 -27.32
C GLY A 99 -11.49 2.46 -28.05
N ASP A 100 -10.54 1.88 -27.31
CA ASP A 100 -9.27 1.34 -27.82
C ASP A 100 -9.36 -0.16 -28.20
N THR A 101 -10.53 -0.80 -28.01
CA THR A 101 -10.75 -2.20 -28.37
C THR A 101 -11.26 -2.36 -29.80
N TRP A 102 -11.03 -3.56 -30.35
CA TRP A 102 -11.56 -3.94 -31.66
C TRP A 102 -13.09 -3.84 -31.75
N MET A 103 -13.80 -4.09 -30.64
CA MET A 103 -15.25 -3.86 -30.57
C MET A 103 -15.59 -2.38 -30.72
N GLY A 104 -14.94 -1.49 -29.98
CA GLY A 104 -15.21 -0.04 -30.07
C GLY A 104 -15.10 0.47 -31.49
N GLN A 105 -14.07 0.03 -32.21
CA GLN A 105 -13.88 0.38 -33.61
C GLN A 105 -14.95 -0.20 -34.54
N ARG A 106 -15.25 -1.49 -34.43
CA ARG A 106 -16.32 -2.09 -35.24
C ARG A 106 -17.67 -1.42 -34.99
N PHE A 107 -17.97 -1.07 -33.75
CA PHE A 107 -19.20 -0.34 -33.40
C PHE A 107 -19.22 1.07 -33.99
N LEU A 108 -18.10 1.78 -34.01
CA LEU A 108 -18.00 3.11 -34.62
C LEU A 108 -18.11 3.06 -36.15
N VAL A 109 -17.50 2.07 -36.80
CA VAL A 109 -17.46 1.95 -38.26
C VAL A 109 -18.76 1.37 -38.83
N HIS A 110 -19.32 0.29 -38.25
CA HIS A 110 -20.51 -0.38 -38.80
C HIS A 110 -21.83 0.34 -38.47
N ASN A 111 -21.95 1.02 -37.32
CA ASN A 111 -23.20 1.70 -36.96
C ASN A 111 -23.38 3.08 -37.61
N GLY A 112 -22.37 3.57 -38.35
CA GLY A 112 -22.51 4.75 -39.19
C GLY A 112 -23.54 4.58 -40.31
N ALA A 113 -23.78 3.34 -40.76
CA ALA A 113 -24.64 3.02 -41.91
C ALA A 113 -26.06 2.54 -41.54
N VAL A 114 -26.33 2.10 -40.30
CA VAL A 114 -27.61 1.44 -39.91
C VAL A 114 -28.39 2.22 -38.83
N ALA A 115 -28.28 3.56 -38.82
CA ALA A 115 -28.82 4.41 -37.75
C ALA A 115 -30.24 4.97 -38.02
N GLY A 116 -31.19 4.12 -38.41
CA GLY A 116 -32.59 4.53 -38.61
C GLY A 116 -33.46 4.56 -37.33
N ARG A 117 -33.07 3.84 -36.25
CA ARG A 117 -33.98 3.62 -35.09
C ARG A 117 -33.42 3.89 -33.69
N ALA A 118 -32.13 4.20 -33.53
CA ALA A 118 -31.51 4.53 -32.23
C ALA A 118 -31.33 6.04 -31.99
N THR A 119 -32.19 6.88 -32.59
CA THR A 119 -31.95 8.28 -32.96
C THR A 119 -31.76 9.29 -31.82
N LYS A 120 -32.06 8.98 -30.56
CA LYS A 120 -31.96 10.01 -29.48
C LYS A 120 -30.65 9.95 -28.69
N ILE A 121 -30.18 8.77 -28.33
CA ILE A 121 -28.93 8.60 -27.60
C ILE A 121 -27.74 8.65 -28.57
N LEU A 122 -27.91 8.10 -29.77
CA LEU A 122 -26.86 8.14 -30.80
C LEU A 122 -26.63 9.55 -31.35
N ASN A 123 -27.65 10.42 -31.40
CA ASN A 123 -27.46 11.81 -31.84
C ASN A 123 -26.59 12.63 -30.86
N ALA A 124 -26.64 12.34 -29.56
CA ALA A 124 -25.72 12.95 -28.59
C ALA A 124 -24.26 12.47 -28.80
N VAL A 125 -24.07 11.21 -29.23
CA VAL A 125 -22.75 10.67 -29.59
C VAL A 125 -22.29 11.15 -30.98
N ARG A 126 -23.21 11.38 -31.92
CA ARG A 126 -22.95 11.85 -33.29
C ARG A 126 -22.52 13.32 -33.35
N PHE A 127 -22.86 14.14 -32.35
CA PHE A 127 -22.26 15.47 -32.15
C PHE A 127 -20.74 15.41 -31.85
N GLY A 128 -20.17 14.22 -31.61
CA GLY A 128 -18.73 13.97 -31.45
C GLY A 128 -17.95 13.76 -32.75
N SER A 129 -18.58 13.81 -33.93
CA SER A 129 -17.92 13.55 -35.23
C SER A 129 -16.86 14.58 -35.66
N ARG A 130 -16.63 15.65 -34.88
CA ARG A 130 -15.40 16.46 -34.99
C ARG A 130 -14.29 15.74 -34.22
N SER A 131 -13.62 14.83 -34.94
CA SER A 131 -12.57 13.88 -34.53
C SER A 131 -11.66 14.31 -33.35
N SER A 132 -11.29 15.58 -33.24
CA SER A 132 -10.41 16.07 -32.16
C SER A 132 -11.01 15.96 -30.75
N ARG A 133 -12.33 16.12 -30.58
CA ARG A 133 -12.96 16.14 -29.25
C ARG A 133 -13.04 14.77 -28.59
N LEU A 134 -13.21 13.70 -29.38
CA LEU A 134 -13.25 12.33 -28.86
C LEU A 134 -11.88 11.89 -28.35
N VAL A 135 -10.81 12.30 -29.04
CA VAL A 135 -9.44 12.09 -28.58
C VAL A 135 -9.22 12.80 -27.24
N SER A 136 -9.68 14.04 -27.09
CA SER A 136 -9.60 14.74 -25.80
C SER A 136 -10.36 14.00 -24.68
N ILE A 137 -11.58 13.51 -24.94
CA ILE A 137 -12.38 12.76 -23.97
C ILE A 137 -11.68 11.46 -23.57
N LEU A 138 -11.09 10.73 -24.52
CA LEU A 138 -10.31 9.52 -24.26
C LEU A 138 -9.09 9.84 -23.37
N ARG A 139 -8.39 10.95 -23.64
CA ARG A 139 -7.28 11.43 -22.78
C ARG A 139 -7.76 11.78 -21.37
N PHE A 140 -8.88 12.49 -21.21
CA PHE A 140 -9.45 12.77 -19.89
C PHE A 140 -9.84 11.49 -19.14
N ALA A 141 -10.39 10.51 -19.84
CA ALA A 141 -10.77 9.25 -19.22
C ALA A 141 -9.55 8.43 -18.74
N ARG A 142 -8.37 8.59 -19.38
CA ARG A 142 -7.09 8.08 -18.84
C ARG A 142 -6.69 8.76 -17.53
N LEU A 143 -6.92 10.07 -17.37
CA LEU A 143 -6.63 10.78 -16.11
C LEU A 143 -7.45 10.23 -14.93
N PHE A 144 -8.71 9.88 -15.17
CA PHE A 144 -9.55 9.25 -14.15
C PHE A 144 -8.97 7.90 -13.67
N ARG A 145 -8.35 7.12 -14.56
CA ARG A 145 -7.69 5.86 -14.19
C ARG A 145 -6.46 6.08 -13.31
N ILE A 146 -5.68 7.13 -13.55
CA ILE A 146 -4.52 7.45 -12.69
C ILE A 146 -5.00 7.75 -11.26
N VAL A 147 -6.09 8.52 -11.13
CA VAL A 147 -6.70 8.82 -9.82
C VAL A 147 -7.20 7.55 -9.14
N GLN A 148 -7.83 6.65 -9.90
CA GLN A 148 -8.29 5.35 -9.41
C GLN A 148 -7.11 4.47 -8.96
N PHE A 149 -6.07 4.34 -9.78
CA PHE A 149 -4.85 3.60 -9.45
C PHE A 149 -4.19 4.16 -8.20
N LEU A 150 -4.05 5.47 -8.09
CA LEU A 150 -3.43 6.12 -6.93
C LEU A 150 -4.23 5.88 -5.64
N ARG A 151 -5.57 5.86 -5.73
CA ARG A 151 -6.44 5.52 -4.60
C ARG A 151 -6.35 4.04 -4.22
N ILE A 152 -6.33 3.14 -5.20
CA ILE A 152 -6.19 1.70 -4.99
C ILE A 152 -4.82 1.41 -4.39
N PHE A 153 -3.75 1.95 -4.97
CA PHE A 153 -2.38 1.84 -4.49
C PHE A 153 -2.26 2.36 -3.06
N HIS A 154 -2.80 3.56 -2.77
CA HIS A 154 -2.83 4.07 -1.41
C HIS A 154 -3.59 3.11 -0.48
N THR A 155 -4.72 2.53 -0.92
CA THR A 155 -5.48 1.58 -0.09
C THR A 155 -4.72 0.28 0.12
N ILE A 156 -4.11 -0.31 -0.90
CA ILE A 156 -3.36 -1.58 -0.81
C ILE A 156 -2.09 -1.35 0.01
N VAL A 157 -1.24 -0.40 -0.36
CA VAL A 157 -0.01 -0.11 0.37
C VAL A 157 -0.33 0.24 1.81
N TRP A 158 -1.32 1.10 2.06
CA TRP A 158 -1.66 1.46 3.42
C TRP A 158 -2.27 0.29 4.21
N ASN A 159 -3.16 -0.48 3.61
CA ASN A 159 -3.85 -1.54 4.34
C ASN A 159 -3.01 -2.80 4.50
N SER A 160 -2.05 -3.06 3.60
CA SER A 160 -1.12 -4.19 3.69
C SER A 160 0.16 -3.85 4.47
N TYR A 161 0.75 -2.65 4.32
CA TYR A 161 1.93 -2.26 5.12
C TYR A 161 1.60 -1.71 6.50
N LEU A 162 0.47 -1.01 6.66
CA LEU A 162 0.15 -0.30 7.91
C LEU A 162 -1.03 -0.89 8.68
N ARG A 163 -1.64 -2.01 8.24
CA ARG A 163 -2.42 -2.79 9.19
C ARG A 163 -1.46 -3.30 10.25
N PRO A 164 -1.66 -2.91 11.53
CA PRO A 164 -1.00 -3.62 12.60
C PRO A 164 -1.59 -5.03 12.53
N HIS A 165 -0.80 -6.00 12.07
CA HIS A 165 -1.16 -7.39 12.27
C HIS A 165 -1.50 -7.50 13.76
N GLN A 166 -2.71 -7.92 14.09
CA GLN A 166 -3.08 -8.12 15.50
C GLN A 166 -2.15 -9.15 16.17
N GLY A 167 -1.44 -9.95 15.36
CA GLY A 167 -0.33 -10.80 15.78
C GLY A 167 1.07 -10.16 15.79
N LEU A 168 1.27 -8.88 15.42
CA LEU A 168 2.60 -8.26 15.40
C LEU A 168 3.21 -8.19 16.80
N ALA A 169 2.41 -7.82 17.80
CA ALA A 169 2.84 -7.84 19.20
C ALA A 169 3.26 -9.25 19.62
N TYR A 170 2.51 -10.26 19.18
CA TYR A 170 2.81 -11.66 19.48
C TYR A 170 4.07 -12.16 18.74
N THR A 171 4.25 -11.83 17.47
CA THR A 171 5.44 -12.22 16.69
C THR A 171 6.69 -11.49 17.17
N LEU A 172 6.58 -10.22 17.58
CA LEU A 172 7.68 -9.48 18.21
C LEU A 172 8.02 -10.06 19.58
N TYR A 173 7.02 -10.38 20.39
CA TYR A 173 7.20 -11.05 21.68
C TYR A 173 7.91 -12.40 21.51
N HIS A 174 7.42 -13.24 20.60
CA HIS A 174 8.00 -14.54 20.29
C HIS A 174 9.44 -14.42 19.74
N LYS A 175 9.72 -13.47 18.83
CA LYS A 175 11.07 -13.22 18.32
C LYS A 175 12.02 -12.71 19.42
N ARG A 176 11.53 -11.87 20.34
CA ARG A 176 12.34 -11.40 21.48
C ARG A 176 12.68 -12.56 22.42
N LEU A 177 11.69 -13.38 22.78
CA LEU A 177 11.90 -14.58 23.59
C LEU A 177 12.87 -15.56 22.91
N TRP A 178 12.70 -15.79 21.61
CA TRP A 178 13.55 -16.69 20.84
C TRP A 178 15.01 -16.26 20.86
N ARG A 179 15.31 -14.96 20.76
CA ARG A 179 16.68 -14.46 20.86
C ARG A 179 17.29 -14.70 22.24
N VAL A 180 16.53 -14.45 23.30
CA VAL A 180 17.01 -14.71 24.68
C VAL A 180 17.21 -16.21 24.90
N PHE A 181 16.33 -17.05 24.34
CA PHE A 181 16.48 -18.49 24.36
C PHE A 181 17.78 -18.92 23.65
N GLN A 182 18.03 -18.42 22.43
CA GLN A 182 19.26 -18.69 21.69
C GLN A 182 20.53 -18.20 22.41
N ASP A 183 20.46 -17.05 23.09
CA ASP A 183 21.60 -16.52 23.86
C ASP A 183 21.93 -17.37 25.10
N LEU A 184 20.92 -18.06 25.66
CA LEU A 184 21.09 -18.97 26.78
C LEU A 184 21.49 -20.38 26.33
N ASP A 185 20.95 -20.87 25.23
CA ASP A 185 21.27 -22.18 24.64
C ASP A 185 22.67 -22.18 24.02
N SER A 186 23.66 -22.19 24.90
CA SER A 186 25.08 -22.11 24.55
C SER A 186 25.58 -23.39 23.90
N ARG A 187 24.78 -24.46 23.97
CA ARG A 187 25.12 -25.80 23.48
C ARG A 187 24.45 -26.13 22.15
N GLU A 188 23.61 -25.23 21.62
CA GLU A 188 22.86 -25.39 20.36
C GLU A 188 22.02 -26.68 20.31
N ASN A 189 21.49 -27.10 21.47
CA ASN A 189 20.73 -28.35 21.58
C ASN A 189 19.21 -28.16 21.41
N ASP A 190 18.76 -26.93 21.10
CA ASP A 190 17.36 -26.49 21.07
C ASP A 190 16.62 -26.77 22.40
N ARG A 191 17.39 -26.93 23.50
CA ARG A 191 16.90 -27.25 24.84
C ARG A 191 17.75 -26.56 25.88
N LEU A 192 17.09 -25.85 26.78
CA LEU A 192 17.75 -25.24 27.94
C LEU A 192 17.88 -26.27 29.07
N SER A 193 19.03 -26.28 29.72
CA SER A 193 19.22 -26.98 30.99
C SER A 193 18.33 -26.36 32.09
N SER A 194 18.02 -27.13 33.14
CA SER A 194 17.20 -26.63 34.24
C SER A 194 17.76 -25.34 34.85
N GLU A 195 19.08 -25.22 34.95
CA GLU A 195 19.76 -24.01 35.47
C GLU A 195 19.56 -22.80 34.55
N GLU A 196 19.66 -23.00 33.22
CA GLU A 196 19.43 -21.94 32.23
C GLU A 196 17.96 -21.51 32.20
N VAL A 197 17.02 -22.45 32.39
CA VAL A 197 15.58 -22.15 32.52
C VAL A 197 15.32 -21.31 33.78
N GLU A 198 15.93 -21.64 34.91
CA GLU A 198 15.82 -20.85 36.14
C GLU A 198 16.40 -19.44 35.96
N LEU A 199 17.58 -19.33 35.34
CA LEU A 199 18.19 -18.03 34.99
C LEU A 199 17.30 -17.21 34.07
N PHE A 200 16.68 -17.85 33.08
CA PHE A 200 15.74 -17.21 32.17
C PHE A 200 14.54 -16.61 32.91
N PHE A 201 13.88 -17.40 33.77
CA PHE A 201 12.73 -16.92 34.55
C PHE A 201 13.12 -15.86 35.57
N MET A 202 14.30 -15.99 36.18
CA MET A 202 14.84 -14.98 37.09
C MET A 202 15.06 -13.65 36.37
N ALA A 203 15.68 -13.68 35.18
CA ALA A 203 15.87 -12.48 34.36
C ALA A 203 14.54 -11.85 33.95
N LEU A 204 13.54 -12.65 33.58
CA LEU A 204 12.21 -12.15 33.26
C LEU A 204 11.52 -11.49 34.44
N LYS A 205 11.60 -12.08 35.64
CA LYS A 205 10.99 -11.52 36.86
C LYS A 205 11.69 -10.22 37.31
N LEU A 206 13.00 -10.10 37.05
CA LEU A 206 13.76 -8.86 37.27
C LEU A 206 13.35 -7.75 36.29
N GLU A 207 13.12 -8.08 35.02
CA GLU A 207 12.72 -7.10 33.98
C GLU A 207 11.24 -6.68 34.11
N PHE A 208 10.37 -7.59 34.57
CA PHE A 208 8.93 -7.37 34.70
C PHE A 208 8.42 -7.62 36.13
N PRO A 209 8.87 -6.83 37.12
CA PRO A 209 8.50 -7.03 38.51
C PRO A 209 6.99 -6.87 38.74
N ALA A 210 6.48 -7.54 39.76
CA ALA A 210 5.08 -7.39 40.16
C ALA A 210 4.77 -5.95 40.62
N PRO A 211 3.59 -5.40 40.28
CA PRO A 211 3.23 -4.04 40.65
C PRO A 211 3.22 -3.82 42.17
N ALA A 212 2.96 -4.87 42.96
CA ALA A 212 3.07 -4.81 44.43
C ALA A 212 4.50 -4.49 44.91
N HIS A 213 5.52 -5.00 44.22
CA HIS A 213 6.92 -4.81 44.58
C HIS A 213 7.48 -3.45 44.14
N LEU A 214 6.83 -2.82 43.15
CA LEU A 214 7.19 -1.51 42.64
C LEU A 214 6.91 -0.40 43.67
N LYS A 215 5.85 -0.55 44.46
CA LYS A 215 5.51 0.39 45.55
C LYS A 215 6.56 0.37 46.66
N THR A 216 7.07 -0.80 47.03
CA THR A 216 8.11 -0.97 48.05
C THR A 216 9.50 -0.56 47.57
N LEU A 217 9.79 -0.72 46.27
CA LEU A 217 11.06 -0.25 45.70
C LEU A 217 11.09 1.27 45.54
N GLN A 218 9.99 1.90 45.11
CA GLN A 218 9.92 3.36 44.97
C GLN A 218 10.12 4.09 46.30
N THR A 219 9.50 3.61 47.39
CA THR A 219 9.68 4.19 48.73
C THR A 219 11.11 4.05 49.24
N ARG A 220 11.83 3.00 48.82
CA ARG A 220 13.22 2.77 49.22
C ARG A 220 14.21 3.61 48.39
N THR A 221 13.93 3.85 47.11
CA THR A 221 14.77 4.73 46.28
C THR A 221 14.62 6.21 46.62
N SER A 222 13.47 6.67 47.12
CA SER A 222 13.33 8.06 47.59
C SER A 222 14.12 8.33 48.88
N LEU A 223 14.38 7.30 49.70
CA LEU A 223 15.22 7.40 50.89
C LEU A 223 16.72 7.53 50.56
N TRP A 224 17.14 7.15 49.36
CA TRP A 224 18.54 7.27 48.91
C TRP A 224 18.83 8.51 48.05
N SER A 225 17.82 9.28 47.63
CA SER A 225 18.07 10.57 46.96
C SER A 225 18.21 11.75 47.94
N GLY A 226 18.14 11.50 49.25
CA GLY A 226 18.33 12.50 50.30
C GLY A 226 19.80 12.65 50.66
N GLY A 227 20.64 13.15 49.76
CA GLY A 227 22.03 13.42 50.13
C GLY A 227 23.03 13.64 49.01
N THR A 228 22.77 14.53 48.05
CA THR A 228 23.87 15.31 47.43
C THR A 228 23.38 16.60 46.81
N SER A 229 23.98 17.66 47.33
CA SER A 229 24.05 19.06 46.92
C SER A 229 23.67 19.42 45.47
N ARG A 230 22.95 20.54 45.37
CA ARG A 230 22.81 21.40 44.19
C ARG A 230 24.16 21.62 43.51
N SER A 231 24.30 21.21 42.25
CA SER A 231 25.04 22.02 41.27
C SER A 231 24.31 22.00 39.94
N SER A 232 23.95 23.20 39.52
CA SER A 232 23.27 23.47 38.26
C SER A 232 24.31 23.37 37.14
N THR A 233 24.11 22.47 36.18
CA THR A 233 24.55 22.74 34.81
C THR A 233 23.62 22.04 33.83
N ARG A 234 22.71 22.84 33.31
CA ARG A 234 21.73 22.51 32.28
C ARG A 234 22.48 22.28 30.96
N LYS A 235 22.72 21.03 30.58
CA LYS A 235 23.01 20.66 29.19
C LYS A 235 21.92 19.71 28.71
N SER A 236 20.99 20.29 27.95
CA SER A 236 19.99 19.57 27.16
C SER A 236 20.69 18.67 26.16
N THR A 237 20.82 17.38 26.49
CA THR A 237 21.18 16.35 25.52
C THR A 237 19.89 15.77 24.96
N THR A 238 19.67 16.09 23.69
CA THR A 238 18.67 15.51 22.81
C THR A 238 18.72 13.98 22.90
N ALA A 239 17.61 13.40 23.36
CA ALA A 239 17.37 11.97 23.38
C ALA A 239 17.35 11.42 21.95
N THR A 240 18.51 11.00 21.46
CA THR A 240 18.62 10.12 20.31
C THR A 240 18.33 8.71 20.81
N GLY A 241 17.16 8.18 20.44
CA GLY A 241 16.75 6.80 20.66
C GLY A 241 17.62 5.83 19.86
N GLY A 242 18.87 5.66 20.27
CA GLY A 242 19.69 4.54 19.87
C GLY A 242 19.25 3.33 20.67
N THR A 243 18.67 2.34 20.00
CA THR A 243 18.58 0.96 20.50
C THR A 243 20.01 0.44 20.65
N ARG A 244 20.65 0.81 21.76
CA ARG A 244 21.94 0.28 22.18
C ARG A 244 21.65 -1.17 22.56
N SER A 245 21.87 -2.06 21.60
CA SER A 245 21.99 -3.50 21.83
C SER A 245 23.19 -3.69 22.75
N SER A 246 23.00 -3.48 24.05
CA SER A 246 23.97 -3.88 25.05
C SER A 246 24.09 -5.38 24.92
N LYS A 247 25.22 -5.85 24.37
CA LYS A 247 25.62 -7.25 24.52
C LYS A 247 25.54 -7.54 26.01
N TRP A 248 24.53 -8.30 26.41
CA TRP A 248 24.41 -8.81 27.76
C TRP A 248 25.56 -9.80 27.93
N SER A 249 26.72 -9.32 28.37
CA SER A 249 27.81 -10.24 28.68
C SER A 249 27.35 -11.05 29.89
N LYS A 250 27.52 -12.38 29.83
CA LYS A 250 27.17 -13.29 30.93
C LYS A 250 27.77 -12.83 32.28
N GLN A 251 28.93 -12.19 32.23
CA GLN A 251 29.59 -11.56 33.39
C GLN A 251 28.77 -10.44 34.06
N SER A 252 28.05 -9.62 33.29
CA SER A 252 27.26 -8.51 33.85
C SER A 252 26.01 -8.97 34.59
N ILE A 253 25.42 -10.10 34.16
CA ILE A 253 24.27 -10.70 34.84
C ILE A 253 24.75 -11.40 36.12
N GLY A 254 25.81 -12.21 36.04
CA GLY A 254 26.36 -12.91 37.19
C GLY A 254 26.79 -11.96 38.31
N THR A 255 27.45 -10.86 37.98
CA THR A 255 27.87 -9.85 38.98
C THR A 255 26.70 -9.07 39.60
N ARG A 256 25.63 -8.83 38.84
CA ARG A 256 24.40 -8.22 39.39
C ARG A 256 23.58 -9.20 40.23
N LEU A 257 23.62 -10.49 39.90
CA LEU A 257 22.95 -11.53 40.67
C LEU A 257 23.70 -11.83 41.98
N ALA A 258 25.03 -11.82 41.95
CA ALA A 258 25.87 -12.06 43.12
C ALA A 258 25.73 -10.97 44.21
N SER A 259 25.29 -9.76 43.86
CA SER A 259 25.05 -8.68 44.81
C SER A 259 23.62 -8.60 45.34
N LEU A 260 22.72 -9.49 44.90
CA LEU A 260 21.37 -9.55 45.45
C LEU A 260 21.41 -10.16 46.85
N PRO A 261 20.71 -9.56 47.84
CA PRO A 261 20.64 -10.12 49.19
C PRO A 261 20.13 -11.56 49.16
N SER A 262 20.70 -12.46 49.96
CA SER A 262 20.26 -13.86 50.09
C SER A 262 18.77 -14.00 50.45
N THR A 263 18.18 -12.98 51.09
CA THR A 263 16.74 -12.88 51.36
C THR A 263 15.87 -12.77 50.10
N TRP A 264 16.41 -12.25 48.99
CA TRP A 264 15.69 -12.26 47.70
C TRP A 264 15.59 -13.68 47.15
N MET A 265 16.64 -14.49 47.25
CA MET A 265 16.62 -15.89 46.80
C MET A 265 15.54 -16.71 47.51
N GLN A 266 15.28 -16.46 48.80
CA GLN A 266 14.21 -17.14 49.54
C GLN A 266 12.80 -16.64 49.17
N ALA A 267 12.65 -15.40 48.69
CA ALA A 267 11.36 -14.86 48.24
C ALA A 267 11.02 -15.25 46.79
N PHE A 268 11.98 -15.78 46.03
CA PHE A 268 11.68 -16.52 44.81
C PHE A 268 11.26 -17.92 45.22
N ASP A 269 9.98 -18.06 45.53
CA ASP A 269 9.30 -19.34 45.73
C ASP A 269 9.36 -20.14 44.40
N LEU A 270 10.54 -20.72 44.13
CA LEU A 270 10.88 -21.51 42.95
C LEU A 270 10.27 -22.92 43.02
N ASP A 271 9.52 -23.21 44.08
CA ASP A 271 9.04 -24.55 44.44
C ASP A 271 7.99 -25.11 43.48
N LYS A 272 7.43 -24.28 42.59
CA LYS A 272 6.74 -24.78 41.39
C LYS A 272 7.75 -24.94 40.26
N ARG A 273 8.58 -25.97 40.38
CA ARG A 273 9.29 -26.59 39.25
C ARG A 273 8.22 -27.04 38.25
N ALA A 274 7.93 -26.20 37.28
CA ALA A 274 7.23 -26.66 36.09
C ALA A 274 8.16 -27.70 35.46
N GLU A 275 7.65 -28.92 35.24
CA GLU A 275 8.30 -29.96 34.44
C GLU A 275 8.36 -29.50 32.98
N CYS A 276 9.12 -28.44 32.72
CA CYS A 276 9.42 -27.97 31.38
C CYS A 276 10.55 -28.84 30.85
N ASP A 277 10.31 -29.49 29.72
CA ASP A 277 11.26 -30.29 28.93
C ASP A 277 12.44 -29.47 28.35
N GLY A 278 12.56 -28.19 28.69
CA GLY A 278 13.56 -27.26 28.18
C GLY A 278 13.30 -26.77 26.75
N SER A 279 12.24 -27.25 26.08
CA SER A 279 11.85 -26.83 24.74
C SER A 279 11.38 -25.38 24.73
N PHE A 280 11.71 -24.64 23.67
CA PHE A 280 11.19 -23.29 23.50
C PHE A 280 9.65 -23.24 23.46
N ILE A 281 8.99 -24.26 22.89
CA ILE A 281 7.52 -24.29 22.78
C ILE A 281 6.87 -24.47 24.15
N SER A 282 7.41 -25.34 25.00
CA SER A 282 6.92 -25.54 26.36
C SER A 282 7.18 -24.30 27.22
N LEU A 283 8.36 -23.69 27.07
CA LEU A 283 8.74 -22.46 27.77
C LEU A 283 7.81 -21.29 27.41
N VAL A 284 7.50 -21.08 26.13
CA VAL A 284 6.51 -20.06 25.69
C VAL A 284 5.11 -20.35 26.23
N ARG A 285 4.71 -21.62 26.30
CA ARG A 285 3.41 -22.03 26.85
C ARG A 285 3.35 -21.75 28.36
N ASP A 286 4.39 -22.09 29.11
CA ASP A 286 4.48 -21.82 30.54
C ASP A 286 4.57 -20.31 30.82
N LEU A 287 5.31 -19.56 30.02
CA LEU A 287 5.37 -18.11 30.14
C LEU A 287 4.01 -17.44 29.98
N ARG A 288 3.15 -17.97 29.09
CA ARG A 288 1.79 -17.43 28.90
C ARG A 288 0.87 -17.69 30.08
N SER A 289 1.06 -18.78 30.82
CA SER A 289 0.27 -19.09 32.02
C SER A 289 0.71 -18.21 33.20
N ARG A 290 1.98 -17.82 33.23
CA ARG A 290 2.57 -17.00 34.29
C ARG A 290 2.23 -15.51 34.18
N PRO A 291 2.02 -14.80 35.32
CA PRO A 291 1.71 -13.38 35.31
C PRO A 291 2.85 -12.52 34.76
N GLU A 292 4.11 -12.93 34.91
CA GLU A 292 5.28 -12.24 34.37
C GLU A 292 5.27 -12.22 32.83
N GLY A 293 4.99 -13.37 32.21
CA GLY A 293 4.92 -13.45 30.74
C GLY A 293 3.73 -12.70 30.17
N GLN A 294 2.59 -12.67 30.87
CA GLN A 294 1.45 -11.82 30.50
C GLN A 294 1.79 -10.34 30.54
N ARG A 295 2.53 -9.86 31.56
CA ARG A 295 3.00 -8.47 31.62
C ARG A 295 4.01 -8.15 30.53
N ALA A 296 4.94 -9.06 30.24
CA ALA A 296 5.90 -8.90 29.15
C ALA A 296 5.18 -8.78 27.79
N LEU A 297 4.14 -9.59 27.58
CA LEU A 297 3.28 -9.51 26.40
C LEU A 297 2.49 -8.19 26.37
N GLN A 298 1.93 -7.75 27.50
CA GLN A 298 1.23 -6.47 27.62
C GLN A 298 2.15 -5.30 27.30
N LYS A 299 3.39 -5.27 27.82
CA LYS A 299 4.37 -4.23 27.49
C LYS A 299 4.71 -4.24 25.99
N CYS A 300 4.82 -5.42 25.37
CA CYS A 300 4.99 -5.52 23.91
C CYS A 300 3.78 -4.98 23.15
N GLN A 301 2.55 -5.21 23.63
CA GLN A 301 1.34 -4.62 23.04
C GLN A 301 1.33 -3.10 23.19
N GLU A 302 1.73 -2.57 24.35
CA GLU A 302 1.85 -1.13 24.59
C GLU A 302 2.91 -0.49 23.69
N ASP A 303 4.08 -1.11 23.52
CA ASP A 303 5.12 -0.66 22.58
C ASP A 303 4.57 -0.58 21.15
N VAL A 304 3.86 -1.63 20.71
CA VAL A 304 3.20 -1.66 19.39
C VAL A 304 2.13 -0.58 19.28
N GLN A 305 1.36 -0.33 20.34
CA GLN A 305 0.38 0.76 20.38
C GLN A 305 1.03 2.14 20.33
N ARG A 306 2.18 2.34 21.00
CA ARG A 306 2.95 3.60 20.92
C ARG A 306 3.49 3.82 19.52
N VAL A 307 4.08 2.80 18.89
CA VAL A 307 4.51 2.87 17.49
C VAL A 307 3.33 3.16 16.58
N LYS A 308 2.18 2.52 16.80
CA LYS A 308 0.94 2.80 16.06
C LYS A 308 0.47 4.23 16.26
N ALA A 309 0.56 4.78 17.47
CA ALA A 309 0.23 6.17 17.74
C ALA A 309 1.17 7.12 16.97
N SER A 310 2.48 6.84 16.95
CA SER A 310 3.46 7.58 16.15
C SER A 310 3.18 7.49 14.65
N CYS A 311 2.84 6.30 14.14
CA CYS A 311 2.43 6.13 12.74
C CYS A 311 1.09 6.81 12.43
N SER A 312 0.20 6.97 13.42
CA SER A 312 -1.06 7.70 13.22
C SER A 312 -0.82 9.21 13.02
N LEU A 313 0.23 9.75 13.65
CA LEU A 313 0.71 11.10 13.36
C LEU A 313 1.20 11.19 11.91
N VAL A 314 2.01 10.23 11.46
CA VAL A 314 2.46 10.14 10.06
C VAL A 314 1.27 10.06 9.13
N LYS A 315 0.22 9.30 9.47
CA LYS A 315 -1.04 9.23 8.69
C LYS A 315 -1.73 10.58 8.56
N LYS A 316 -1.81 11.31 9.68
CA LYS A 316 -2.46 12.63 9.72
C LYS A 316 -1.70 13.65 8.86
N VAL A 317 -0.38 13.52 8.77
CA VAL A 317 0.48 14.39 7.95
C VAL A 317 0.58 13.91 6.50
N SER A 318 0.58 12.60 6.24
CA SER A 318 0.74 12.02 4.91
C SER A 318 -0.52 12.18 4.06
N GLY A 319 -1.72 12.15 4.66
CA GLY A 319 -2.98 12.34 3.92
C GLY A 319 -3.00 13.66 3.11
N PRO A 320 -2.77 14.82 3.74
CA PRO A 320 -2.67 16.10 3.04
C PRO A 320 -1.53 16.14 2.01
N VAL A 321 -0.38 15.51 2.29
CA VAL A 321 0.76 15.48 1.36
C VAL A 321 0.42 14.65 0.12
N VAL A 322 -0.13 13.45 0.30
CA VAL A 322 -0.57 12.60 -0.82
C VAL A 322 -1.63 13.33 -1.64
N ALA A 323 -2.62 13.96 -1.00
CA ALA A 323 -3.63 14.75 -1.72
C ALA A 323 -3.02 15.90 -2.52
N LYS A 324 -2.02 16.61 -1.96
CA LYS A 324 -1.27 17.65 -2.68
C LYS A 324 -0.50 17.09 -3.86
N VAL A 325 0.18 15.95 -3.70
CA VAL A 325 0.89 15.27 -4.79
C VAL A 325 -0.10 14.82 -5.88
N CYS A 326 -1.24 14.23 -5.51
CA CYS A 326 -2.31 13.90 -6.46
C CYS A 326 -2.77 15.13 -7.27
N LEU A 327 -3.00 16.26 -6.57
CA LEU A 327 -3.43 17.50 -7.21
C LEU A 327 -2.36 18.09 -8.13
N ILE A 328 -1.08 18.03 -7.74
CA ILE A 328 0.03 18.48 -8.59
C ILE A 328 0.13 17.60 -9.84
N VAL A 329 0.04 16.28 -9.69
CA VAL A 329 0.04 15.36 -10.85
C VAL A 329 -1.14 15.65 -11.76
N LEU A 330 -2.35 15.83 -11.21
CA LEU A 330 -3.52 16.21 -12.01
C LEU A 330 -3.35 17.56 -12.71
N ALA A 331 -2.78 18.56 -12.03
CA ALA A 331 -2.51 19.86 -12.61
C ALA A 331 -1.46 19.77 -13.74
N MET A 332 -0.37 19.05 -13.53
CA MET A 332 0.66 18.82 -14.55
C MET A 332 0.07 18.10 -15.77
N MET A 333 -0.75 17.08 -15.55
CA MET A 333 -1.43 16.38 -16.64
C MET A 333 -2.42 17.27 -17.38
N ALA A 334 -3.15 18.15 -16.68
CA ALA A 334 -4.02 19.14 -17.30
C ALA A 334 -3.23 20.15 -18.14
N VAL A 335 -2.07 20.61 -17.66
CA VAL A 335 -1.16 21.49 -18.42
C VAL A 335 -0.65 20.79 -19.68
N VAL A 336 -0.21 19.53 -19.59
CA VAL A 336 0.23 18.75 -20.76
C VAL A 336 -0.92 18.61 -21.77
N ALA A 337 -2.13 18.29 -21.32
CA ALA A 337 -3.30 18.19 -22.19
C ALA A 337 -3.64 19.53 -22.87
N VAL A 338 -3.47 20.66 -22.18
CA VAL A 338 -3.64 22.00 -22.77
C VAL A 338 -2.54 22.31 -23.77
N MET A 339 -1.28 22.01 -23.45
CA MET A 339 -0.14 22.25 -24.34
C MET A 339 -0.20 21.42 -25.63
N GLU A 340 -0.70 20.19 -25.57
CA GLU A 340 -0.90 19.37 -26.77
C GLU A 340 -1.96 19.96 -27.70
N ASN A 341 -3.03 20.57 -27.18
CA ASN A 341 -4.04 21.24 -28.01
C ASN A 341 -3.49 22.50 -28.72
N VAL A 342 -2.36 23.04 -28.27
CA VAL A 342 -1.72 24.21 -28.92
C VAL A 342 -0.89 23.79 -30.13
N LYS A 343 -0.50 22.51 -30.26
CA LYS A 343 0.34 22.04 -31.38
C LYS A 343 -0.40 22.00 -32.73
N ASP A 344 -1.73 21.91 -32.75
CA ASP A 344 -2.50 21.94 -34.00
C ASP A 344 -2.46 23.31 -34.70
N LEU A 345 -2.08 24.39 -33.99
CA LEU A 345 -1.79 25.68 -34.66
C LEU A 345 -0.49 25.63 -35.47
N GLY A 346 0.45 24.73 -35.13
CA GLY A 346 1.71 24.56 -35.83
C GLY A 346 1.52 24.02 -37.24
N ASP A 347 0.60 23.07 -37.43
CA ASP A 347 0.30 22.52 -38.76
C ASP A 347 -0.44 23.53 -39.64
N LEU A 348 -1.34 24.33 -39.06
CA LEU A 348 -1.97 25.46 -39.75
C LEU A 348 -0.97 26.57 -40.08
N GLN A 349 -0.01 26.85 -39.19
CA GLN A 349 1.09 27.78 -39.48
C GLN A 349 2.02 27.22 -40.55
N GLY A 350 2.31 25.91 -40.54
CA GLY A 350 3.10 25.24 -41.57
C GLY A 350 2.42 25.28 -42.94
N LEU A 351 1.12 25.01 -43.00
CA LEU A 351 0.30 25.16 -44.21
C LEU A 351 0.23 26.61 -44.67
N ALA A 352 0.01 27.57 -43.77
CA ALA A 352 0.02 28.99 -44.11
C ALA A 352 1.39 29.47 -44.62
N HIS A 353 2.48 28.91 -44.10
CA HIS A 353 3.84 29.22 -44.55
C HIS A 353 4.19 28.53 -45.89
N MET A 354 3.62 27.36 -46.16
CA MET A 354 3.71 26.72 -47.48
C MET A 354 2.89 27.47 -48.54
N ASP A 355 1.72 27.97 -48.18
CA ASP A 355 0.86 28.74 -49.08
C ASP A 355 1.49 30.11 -49.40
N SER A 356 2.12 30.77 -48.41
CA SER A 356 2.89 32.00 -48.66
C SER A 356 4.13 31.77 -49.54
N LEU A 357 4.83 30.65 -49.37
CA LEU A 357 5.96 30.28 -50.24
C LEU A 357 5.50 29.93 -51.66
N ALA A 358 4.36 29.25 -51.81
CA ALA A 358 3.78 28.95 -53.12
C ALA A 358 3.37 30.24 -53.86
N GLN A 359 2.81 31.23 -53.15
CA GLN A 359 2.49 32.55 -53.71
C GLN A 359 3.73 33.37 -54.07
N CYS A 360 4.85 33.22 -53.35
CA CYS A 360 6.12 33.85 -53.73
C CYS A 360 6.80 33.17 -54.93
N GLN A 361 6.56 31.87 -55.17
CA GLN A 361 7.13 31.14 -56.30
C GLN A 361 6.37 31.35 -57.62
N SER A 362 5.17 31.94 -57.61
CA SER A 362 4.54 32.45 -58.83
C SER A 362 5.22 33.73 -59.30
N VAL A 363 6.52 33.66 -59.59
CA VAL A 363 7.17 34.61 -60.49
C VAL A 363 6.52 34.39 -61.85
N PRO A 364 5.99 35.44 -62.51
CA PRO A 364 5.28 35.27 -63.77
C PRO A 364 6.23 34.67 -64.80
N GLN A 365 5.93 33.44 -65.24
CA GLN A 365 6.59 32.75 -66.36
C GLN A 365 6.70 33.63 -67.62
N ALA A 366 5.89 34.70 -67.71
CA ALA A 366 5.99 35.73 -68.73
C ALA A 366 7.37 36.44 -68.80
N GLN A 367 8.11 36.56 -67.70
CA GLN A 367 9.46 37.16 -67.71
C GLN A 367 10.57 36.17 -68.12
N LEU A 368 10.35 34.86 -67.96
CA LEU A 368 11.30 33.82 -68.39
C LEU A 368 11.17 33.50 -69.89
N CYS A 369 9.98 33.64 -70.47
CA CYS A 369 9.82 33.52 -71.93
C CYS A 369 10.37 34.74 -72.69
N ALA A 370 10.40 35.93 -72.09
CA ALA A 370 10.94 37.15 -72.72
C ALA A 370 12.48 37.24 -72.73
N LEU A 371 13.18 36.31 -72.07
CA LEU A 371 14.65 36.19 -72.06
C LEU A 371 15.17 35.00 -72.89
N ALA A 372 14.26 34.24 -73.51
CA ALA A 372 14.56 33.07 -74.34
C ALA A 372 14.38 33.32 -75.84
N GLU A 373 13.96 34.54 -76.23
CA GLU A 373 14.12 35.12 -77.58
C GLU A 373 15.28 36.12 -77.56
#